data_AF-A0A1J5DA35-F1
#
_entry.id   AF-A0A1J5DA35-F1
#
_cell.length_a   1.000
_cell.length_b   1.000
_cell.length_c   1.000
_cell.angle_alpha   90.00
_cell.angle_beta   90.00
_cell.angle_gamma   90.00
#
_symmetry.space_group_name_H-M   'P 1'
#
loop_
_entity.id
_entity.type
_entity.pdbx_description
1 polymer ?
#
loop_
_entity_poly.entity_id
_entity_poly.type
_entity_poly.pdbx_seq_one_letter_code
_entity_poly.pdbx_strand_id
1 'polypeptide(L)'
;MVGKLIQKLDMPSPAHYIGKGKIDELRNLKEEIQYDTVIFDDDLSPRQQRNLEEALGVKVVDRTALILDIFAKHAQTREGQLQVELAQHQYLLPRLVGQWSHLERLGGGIGTRGPGESQLETDRRLINKRINRLKHEIEEIRQHRDLYRKHRRTRGMPVVALVGYTNAGKSTLFNALSKASMVVKEDLFSTLDPVTRRLTLPEGQQFLITDTVGFIHKLPTLLIAAFQATLEELSEANLLLHVVDIIHKNASYQCLVVEKILQELNLSDKPRVTVFNKLDLAVGSEEELERLTTIPFLEGQSGLSSKNTVLISAAKSWGINKLLEVIGCYLSDSLVHNMMAQNK
;
A
#
# COMPACT_ATOMS: atom_id res chain seq x y z
N MET A 1 -7.80 -8.04 20.42
CA MET A 1 -7.06 -9.28 20.10
C MET A 1 -7.06 -10.14 21.37
N VAL A 2 -7.60 -11.35 21.31
CA VAL A 2 -7.78 -12.22 22.50
C VAL A 2 -6.77 -13.37 22.60
N GLY A 3 -5.99 -13.60 21.55
CA GLY A 3 -4.94 -14.61 21.52
C GLY A 3 -4.12 -14.53 20.25
N LYS A 4 -2.94 -15.17 20.25
CA LYS A 4 -2.07 -15.32 19.08
C LYS A 4 -1.53 -16.73 19.04
N LEU A 5 -1.66 -17.38 17.90
CA LEU A 5 -1.10 -18.70 17.65
C LEU A 5 -0.15 -18.66 16.47
N ILE A 6 0.94 -19.42 16.56
CA ILE A 6 1.91 -19.59 15.48
C ILE A 6 2.07 -21.09 15.24
N GLN A 7 2.09 -21.48 13.98
CA GLN A 7 2.44 -22.82 13.57
C GLN A 7 3.56 -22.73 12.52
N LYS A 8 4.66 -23.45 12.76
CA LYS A 8 5.66 -23.69 11.71
C LYS A 8 5.21 -24.90 10.91
N LEU A 9 5.15 -24.75 9.60
CA LEU A 9 4.82 -25.80 8.65
C LEU A 9 5.83 -25.75 7.51
N ASP A 10 6.25 -26.91 7.02
CA ASP A 10 7.11 -27.00 5.84
C ASP A 10 6.33 -26.63 4.57
N MET A 11 5.07 -27.06 4.48
CA MET A 11 4.12 -26.61 3.48
C MET A 11 2.72 -26.41 4.09
N PRO A 12 1.98 -25.37 3.66
CA PRO A 12 0.62 -25.17 4.13
C PRO A 12 -0.30 -26.30 3.69
N SER A 13 -1.27 -26.64 4.55
CA SER A 13 -2.29 -27.64 4.23
C SER A 13 -3.16 -27.17 3.04
N PRO A 14 -3.30 -27.95 1.97
CA PRO A 14 -4.16 -27.58 0.84
C PRO A 14 -5.63 -27.38 1.24
N ALA A 15 -6.07 -28.05 2.31
CA ALA A 15 -7.45 -28.01 2.76
C ALA A 15 -7.71 -26.90 3.79
N HIS A 16 -6.79 -26.62 4.71
CA HIS A 16 -7.05 -25.73 5.85
C HIS A 16 -5.96 -24.70 6.11
N TYR A 17 -4.91 -24.63 5.28
CA TYR A 17 -3.70 -23.83 5.50
C TYR A 17 -2.85 -24.29 6.71
N ILE A 18 -3.49 -24.50 7.87
CA ILE A 18 -2.92 -25.05 9.10
C ILE A 18 -3.13 -26.56 9.24
N GLY A 19 -2.38 -27.17 10.16
CA GLY A 19 -2.50 -28.60 10.47
C GLY A 19 -3.72 -28.90 11.36
N LYS A 20 -4.21 -30.15 11.31
CA LYS A 20 -5.41 -30.59 12.07
C LYS A 20 -5.31 -30.31 13.57
N GLY A 21 -4.19 -30.64 14.21
CA GLY A 21 -4.01 -30.37 15.64
C GLY A 21 -4.15 -28.89 16.01
N LYS A 22 -3.81 -27.97 15.10
CA LYS A 22 -3.98 -26.53 15.33
C LYS A 22 -5.43 -26.07 15.19
N ILE A 23 -6.21 -26.75 14.35
CA ILE A 23 -7.65 -26.54 14.24
C ILE A 23 -8.34 -26.98 15.54
N ASP A 24 -7.94 -28.13 16.09
CA ASP A 24 -8.49 -28.63 17.34
C ASP A 24 -8.13 -27.72 18.53
N GLU A 25 -6.89 -27.21 18.58
CA GLU A 25 -6.48 -26.20 19.57
C GLU A 25 -7.32 -24.92 19.46
N LEU A 26 -7.57 -24.44 18.23
CA LEU A 26 -8.46 -23.29 18.01
C LEU A 26 -9.89 -23.56 18.44
N ARG A 27 -10.43 -24.76 18.23
CA ARG A 27 -11.78 -25.12 18.71
C ARG A 27 -11.87 -25.07 20.22
N ASN A 28 -10.90 -25.65 20.93
CA ASN A 28 -10.89 -25.64 22.40
C ASN A 28 -10.79 -24.22 22.94
N LEU A 29 -9.94 -23.38 22.34
CA LEU A 29 -9.84 -21.96 22.69
C LEU A 29 -11.15 -21.18 22.48
N LYS A 30 -12.03 -21.65 21.59
CA LYS A 30 -13.34 -21.03 21.38
C LYS A 30 -14.24 -21.24 22.58
N GLU A 31 -14.18 -22.42 23.20
CA GLU A 31 -14.97 -22.73 24.39
C GLU A 31 -14.51 -21.92 25.59
N GLU A 32 -13.20 -21.66 25.69
CA GLU A 32 -12.60 -20.90 26.79
C GLU A 32 -12.77 -19.38 26.66
N ILE A 33 -12.49 -18.83 25.47
CA ILE A 33 -12.31 -17.39 25.27
C ILE A 33 -13.46 -16.77 24.44
N GLN A 34 -14.31 -17.60 23.83
CA GLN A 34 -15.46 -17.17 23.02
C GLN A 34 -15.11 -16.18 21.90
N TYR A 35 -14.02 -16.44 21.17
CA TYR A 35 -13.69 -15.62 20.00
C TYR A 35 -14.73 -15.79 18.88
N ASP A 36 -14.96 -14.73 18.12
CA ASP A 36 -15.95 -14.67 17.03
C ASP A 36 -15.32 -14.62 15.61
N THR A 37 -14.01 -14.37 15.55
CA THR A 37 -13.28 -14.14 14.30
C THR A 37 -11.85 -14.66 14.43
N VAL A 38 -11.37 -15.36 13.40
CA VAL A 38 -9.96 -15.75 13.26
C VAL A 38 -9.33 -15.00 12.09
N ILE A 39 -8.21 -14.33 12.36
CA ILE A 39 -7.45 -13.58 11.35
C ILE A 39 -6.18 -14.35 11.00
N PHE A 40 -5.96 -14.61 9.71
CA PHE A 40 -4.75 -15.22 9.17
C PHE A 40 -3.82 -14.16 8.56
N ASP A 41 -2.52 -14.24 8.85
CA ASP A 41 -1.48 -13.31 8.34
C ASP A 41 -0.98 -13.65 6.93
N ASP A 42 -1.66 -14.56 6.23
CA ASP A 42 -1.41 -14.93 4.84
C ASP A 42 -2.72 -15.04 4.08
N ASP A 43 -2.63 -15.10 2.76
CA ASP A 43 -3.79 -15.23 1.87
C ASP A 43 -4.32 -16.67 1.87
N LEU A 44 -5.63 -16.81 1.97
CA LEU A 44 -6.30 -18.10 1.94
C LEU A 44 -6.96 -18.30 0.58
N SER A 45 -6.87 -19.51 0.02
CA SER A 45 -7.72 -19.87 -1.12
C SER A 45 -9.19 -19.93 -0.69
N PRO A 46 -10.16 -19.72 -1.61
CA PRO A 46 -11.58 -19.82 -1.31
C PRO A 46 -11.98 -21.15 -0.64
N ARG A 47 -11.29 -22.24 -1.01
CA ARG A 47 -11.50 -23.56 -0.42
C ARG A 47 -10.97 -23.64 1.01
N GLN A 48 -9.77 -23.13 1.27
CA GLN A 48 -9.19 -23.12 2.62
C GLN A 48 -10.02 -22.30 3.59
N GLN A 49 -10.43 -21.10 3.18
CA GLN A 49 -11.27 -20.23 4.00
C GLN A 49 -12.58 -20.92 4.38
N ARG A 50 -13.30 -21.49 3.40
CA ARG A 50 -14.55 -22.21 3.65
C ARG A 50 -14.38 -23.37 4.63
N ASN A 51 -13.38 -24.23 4.39
CA ASN A 51 -13.15 -25.38 5.25
C ASN A 51 -12.79 -24.95 6.69
N LEU A 52 -12.06 -23.84 6.86
CA LEU A 52 -11.75 -23.28 8.17
C LEU A 52 -13.00 -22.71 8.85
N GLU A 53 -13.85 -21.97 8.11
CA GLU A 53 -15.12 -21.45 8.64
C GLU A 53 -16.05 -22.59 9.07
N GLU A 54 -16.18 -23.64 8.26
CA GLU A 54 -16.93 -24.85 8.59
C GLU A 54 -16.34 -25.57 9.81
N ALA A 55 -15.01 -25.66 9.89
CA ALA A 55 -14.35 -26.35 11.00
C ALA A 55 -14.48 -25.59 12.32
N LEU A 56 -14.33 -24.25 12.31
CA LEU A 56 -14.28 -23.43 13.53
C LEU A 56 -15.65 -22.85 13.91
N GLY A 57 -16.59 -22.79 12.96
CA GLY A 57 -17.92 -22.20 13.15
C GLY A 57 -17.85 -20.71 13.50
N VAL A 58 -16.87 -19.99 12.95
CA VAL A 58 -16.67 -18.54 13.12
C VAL A 58 -16.23 -17.92 11.80
N LYS A 59 -16.24 -16.59 11.71
CA LYS A 59 -15.73 -15.88 10.54
C LYS A 59 -14.21 -16.04 10.43
N VAL A 60 -13.73 -16.37 9.23
CA VAL A 60 -12.29 -16.42 8.95
C VAL A 60 -11.93 -15.29 7.99
N VAL A 61 -10.98 -14.46 8.40
CA VAL A 61 -10.51 -13.31 7.62
C VAL A 61 -9.05 -13.56 7.27
N ASP A 62 -8.73 -13.56 5.98
CA ASP A 62 -7.34 -13.62 5.53
C ASP A 62 -6.71 -12.22 5.47
N ARG A 63 -5.42 -12.18 5.17
CA ARG A 63 -4.67 -10.94 5.11
C ARG A 63 -5.22 -9.98 4.04
N THR A 64 -5.54 -10.48 2.85
CA THR A 64 -6.14 -9.68 1.77
C THR A 64 -7.44 -8.99 2.21
N ALA A 65 -8.36 -9.74 2.83
CA ALA A 65 -9.64 -9.20 3.30
C ALA A 65 -9.45 -8.13 4.39
N LEU A 66 -8.53 -8.35 5.32
CA LEU A 66 -8.22 -7.35 6.36
C LEU A 66 -7.68 -6.06 5.74
N ILE A 67 -6.76 -6.17 4.79
CA ILE A 67 -6.20 -5.01 4.09
C ILE A 67 -7.29 -4.24 3.33
N LEU A 68 -8.19 -4.94 2.62
CA LEU A 68 -9.32 -4.33 1.92
C LEU A 68 -10.27 -3.58 2.87
N ASP A 69 -10.52 -4.12 4.06
CA ASP A 69 -11.35 -3.46 5.08
C ASP A 69 -10.68 -2.20 5.64
N ILE A 70 -9.37 -2.27 5.88
CA ILE A 70 -8.58 -1.09 6.28
C ILE A 70 -8.66 -0.02 5.18
N PHE A 71 -8.48 -0.39 3.92
CA PHE A 71 -8.56 0.57 2.82
C PHE A 71 -9.95 1.17 2.64
N ALA A 72 -11.01 0.41 2.84
CA ALA A 72 -12.38 0.94 2.77
C ALA A 72 -12.62 2.04 3.81
N LYS A 73 -11.98 1.95 4.98
CA LYS A 73 -12.03 2.99 6.03
C LYS A 73 -11.20 4.23 5.68
N HIS A 74 -10.17 4.08 4.86
CA HIS A 74 -9.24 5.18 4.51
C HIS A 74 -9.53 5.82 3.15
N ALA A 75 -10.35 5.21 2.29
CA ALA A 75 -10.74 5.75 0.99
C ALA A 75 -11.66 6.97 1.14
N GLN A 76 -11.10 8.16 0.92
CA GLN A 76 -11.83 9.43 1.04
C GLN A 76 -12.28 9.96 -0.32
N THR A 77 -11.48 9.74 -1.37
CA THR A 77 -11.84 10.17 -2.71
C THR A 77 -12.79 9.18 -3.39
N ARG A 78 -13.60 9.68 -4.33
CA ARG A 78 -14.47 8.83 -5.16
C ARG A 78 -13.68 7.76 -5.90
N GLU A 79 -12.49 8.09 -6.41
CA GLU A 79 -11.64 7.14 -7.13
C GLU A 79 -11.14 6.03 -6.21
N GLY A 80 -10.59 6.38 -5.04
CA GLY A 80 -10.15 5.41 -4.05
C GLY A 80 -11.30 4.51 -3.58
N GLN A 81 -12.50 5.07 -3.37
CA GLN A 81 -13.70 4.29 -3.02
C GLN A 81 -14.07 3.28 -4.11
N LEU A 82 -14.08 3.71 -5.39
CA LEU A 82 -14.37 2.82 -6.52
C LEU A 82 -13.32 1.71 -6.68
N GLN A 83 -12.04 2.02 -6.47
CA GLN A 83 -10.94 1.05 -6.53
C GLN A 83 -11.05 0.00 -5.43
N VAL A 84 -11.33 0.43 -4.19
CA VAL A 84 -11.53 -0.49 -3.07
C VAL A 84 -12.76 -1.36 -3.28
N GLU A 85 -13.87 -0.78 -3.75
CA GLU A 85 -15.10 -1.53 -4.06
C GLU A 85 -14.85 -2.57 -5.17
N LEU A 86 -14.12 -2.19 -6.22
CA LEU A 86 -13.73 -3.11 -7.29
C LEU A 86 -12.93 -4.29 -6.74
N ALA A 87 -11.92 -4.00 -5.92
CA ALA A 87 -11.06 -5.02 -5.33
C ALA A 87 -11.85 -5.93 -4.38
N GLN A 88 -12.77 -5.39 -3.58
CA GLN A 88 -13.66 -6.18 -2.72
C GLN A 88 -14.55 -7.12 -3.52
N HIS A 89 -15.17 -6.65 -4.61
CA HIS A 89 -15.99 -7.52 -5.47
C HIS A 89 -15.17 -8.62 -6.16
N GLN A 90 -13.98 -8.30 -6.65
CA GLN A 90 -13.09 -9.28 -7.26
C GLN A 90 -12.57 -10.32 -6.25
N TYR A 91 -12.34 -9.91 -5.00
CA TYR A 91 -11.97 -10.81 -3.89
C TYR A 91 -13.13 -11.75 -3.51
N LEU A 92 -14.35 -11.21 -3.45
CA LEU A 92 -15.56 -11.93 -3.07
C LEU A 92 -16.02 -12.91 -4.15
N LEU A 93 -15.92 -12.54 -5.42
CA LEU A 93 -16.41 -13.34 -6.57
C LEU A 93 -16.04 -14.83 -6.51
N PRO A 94 -14.76 -15.24 -6.33
CA PRO A 94 -14.40 -16.65 -6.24
C PRO A 94 -14.83 -17.34 -4.93
N ARG A 95 -15.28 -16.58 -3.92
CA ARG A 95 -15.66 -17.06 -2.58
C ARG A 95 -17.18 -17.28 -2.40
N LEU A 96 -18.00 -16.72 -3.28
CA LEU A 96 -19.47 -16.84 -3.23
C LEU A 96 -19.98 -18.27 -3.41
N VAL A 97 -19.30 -19.07 -4.25
CA VAL A 97 -19.71 -20.43 -4.64
C VAL A 97 -19.80 -21.40 -3.43
N GLY A 98 -19.35 -20.99 -2.25
CA GLY A 98 -19.39 -21.79 -1.03
C GLY A 98 -20.42 -21.38 0.03
N GLN A 99 -20.81 -20.11 0.05
CA GLN A 99 -21.62 -19.56 1.13
C GLN A 99 -23.12 -19.92 1.00
N TRP A 100 -23.53 -20.44 -0.15
CA TRP A 100 -24.94 -20.67 -0.51
C TRP A 100 -25.28 -22.17 -0.68
N SER A 101 -24.40 -23.08 -0.25
CA SER A 101 -24.68 -24.53 -0.24
C SER A 101 -25.94 -24.89 0.56
N HIS A 102 -26.31 -24.06 1.54
CA HIS A 102 -27.56 -24.16 2.29
C HIS A 102 -28.81 -23.73 1.49
N LEU A 103 -28.67 -22.82 0.53
CA LEU A 103 -29.79 -22.30 -0.28
C LEU A 103 -30.11 -23.22 -1.47
N GLU A 104 -29.11 -23.89 -2.04
CA GLU A 104 -29.34 -24.96 -3.04
C GLU A 104 -30.09 -26.15 -2.45
N ARG A 105 -29.85 -26.50 -1.17
CA ARG A 105 -30.57 -27.59 -0.50
C ARG A 105 -32.03 -27.27 -0.19
N LEU A 106 -32.37 -26.00 0.04
CA LEU A 106 -33.76 -25.56 0.26
C LEU A 106 -34.57 -25.52 -1.04
N GLY A 107 -33.92 -25.47 -2.20
CA GLY A 107 -34.56 -25.55 -3.52
C GLY A 107 -34.86 -26.98 -4.02
N GLY A 108 -34.49 -28.01 -3.24
CA GLY A 108 -34.62 -29.43 -3.59
C GLY A 108 -36.03 -30.03 -3.44
N GLY A 109 -37.07 -29.27 -3.76
CA GLY A 109 -38.47 -29.71 -3.68
C GLY A 109 -39.23 -29.41 -4.97
N ILE A 110 -39.37 -30.45 -5.80
CA ILE A 110 -40.36 -30.67 -6.88
C ILE A 110 -41.12 -29.42 -7.36
N GLY A 111 -40.77 -28.91 -8.55
CA GLY A 111 -41.78 -28.43 -9.49
C GLY A 111 -42.09 -26.92 -9.54
N THR A 112 -41.11 -26.05 -9.72
CA THR A 112 -41.38 -24.72 -10.30
C THR A 112 -40.54 -24.50 -11.57
N ARG A 113 -41.21 -24.66 -12.71
CA ARG A 113 -40.71 -24.23 -14.04
C ARG A 113 -40.77 -22.70 -14.11
N GLY A 114 -39.78 -22.04 -13.53
CA GLY A 114 -39.39 -20.64 -13.74
C GLY A 114 -37.96 -20.58 -14.32
N PRO A 115 -37.48 -19.44 -14.84
CA PRO A 115 -36.32 -19.39 -15.73
C PRO A 115 -35.10 -20.02 -15.05
N GLY A 116 -34.50 -21.02 -15.72
CA GLY A 116 -33.56 -21.99 -15.16
C GLY A 116 -32.16 -21.49 -14.80
N GLU A 117 -32.01 -20.24 -14.34
CA GLU A 117 -30.75 -19.70 -13.82
C GLU A 117 -30.70 -19.97 -12.31
N SER A 118 -29.61 -20.57 -11.81
CA SER A 118 -29.44 -20.79 -10.37
C SER A 118 -29.28 -19.44 -9.63
N GLN A 119 -29.65 -19.36 -8.35
CA GLN A 119 -29.45 -18.15 -7.55
C GLN A 119 -27.96 -17.75 -7.53
N LEU A 120 -27.06 -18.73 -7.43
CA LEU A 120 -25.61 -18.53 -7.52
C LEU A 120 -25.16 -17.91 -8.84
N GLU A 121 -25.73 -18.37 -9.95
CA GLU A 121 -25.42 -17.84 -11.28
C GLU A 121 -25.93 -16.40 -11.44
N THR A 122 -27.12 -16.12 -10.92
CA THR A 122 -27.70 -14.77 -10.86
C THR A 122 -26.81 -13.82 -10.05
N ASP A 123 -26.37 -14.22 -8.86
CA ASP A 123 -25.50 -13.40 -8.00
C ASP A 123 -24.13 -13.17 -8.64
N ARG A 124 -23.55 -14.21 -9.23
CA ARG A 124 -22.27 -14.11 -9.96
C ARG A 124 -22.41 -13.13 -11.13
N ARG A 125 -23.52 -13.17 -11.85
CA ARG A 125 -23.81 -12.25 -12.96
C ARG A 125 -23.98 -10.81 -12.47
N LEU A 126 -24.67 -10.58 -11.35
CA LEU A 126 -24.81 -9.26 -10.75
C LEU A 126 -23.47 -8.67 -10.32
N ILE A 127 -22.61 -9.47 -9.67
CA ILE A 127 -21.28 -9.01 -9.24
C ILE A 127 -20.37 -8.74 -10.43
N ASN A 128 -20.37 -9.60 -11.45
CA ASN A 128 -19.63 -9.32 -12.69
C ASN A 128 -20.11 -8.04 -13.38
N LYS A 129 -21.43 -7.79 -13.40
CA LYS A 129 -21.99 -6.54 -13.94
C LYS A 129 -21.52 -5.33 -13.13
N ARG A 130 -21.44 -5.45 -11.80
CA ARG A 130 -20.90 -4.39 -10.93
C ARG A 130 -19.41 -4.16 -11.17
N ILE A 131 -18.61 -5.21 -11.24
CA ILE A 131 -17.17 -5.15 -11.59
C ILE A 131 -16.95 -4.40 -12.91
N ASN A 132 -17.72 -4.73 -13.95
CA ASN A 132 -17.57 -4.08 -15.26
C ASN A 132 -17.93 -2.59 -15.21
N ARG A 133 -18.98 -2.22 -14.47
CA ARG A 133 -19.34 -0.81 -14.25
C ARG A 133 -18.24 -0.05 -13.51
N LEU A 134 -17.75 -0.60 -12.40
CA LEU A 134 -16.68 0.01 -11.60
C LEU A 134 -15.41 0.21 -12.44
N LYS A 135 -15.03 -0.77 -13.26
CA LYS A 135 -13.91 -0.64 -14.20
C LYS A 135 -14.10 0.52 -15.20
N HIS A 136 -15.29 0.69 -15.75
CA HIS A 136 -15.57 1.81 -16.65
C HIS A 136 -15.51 3.15 -15.92
N GLU A 137 -16.13 3.26 -14.74
CA GLU A 137 -16.08 4.50 -13.94
C GLU A 137 -14.64 4.90 -13.56
N ILE A 138 -13.80 3.93 -13.19
CA ILE A 138 -12.38 4.18 -12.88
C ILE A 138 -11.62 4.65 -14.13
N GLU A 139 -11.87 4.05 -15.29
CA GLU A 139 -11.19 4.43 -16.54
C GLU A 139 -11.61 5.84 -17.00
N GLU A 140 -12.88 6.22 -16.83
CA GLU A 140 -13.34 7.59 -17.10
C GLU A 140 -12.61 8.61 -16.20
N ILE A 141 -12.48 8.31 -14.90
CA ILE A 141 -11.74 9.17 -13.96
C ILE A 141 -10.27 9.28 -14.38
N ARG A 142 -9.66 8.18 -14.80
CA ARG A 142 -8.27 8.13 -15.28
C ARG A 142 -8.06 9.02 -16.50
N GLN A 143 -8.96 8.96 -17.49
CA GLN A 143 -8.92 9.82 -18.68
C GLN A 143 -9.04 11.31 -18.32
N HIS A 144 -9.93 11.66 -17.39
CA HIS A 144 -10.02 13.02 -16.88
C HIS A 144 -8.73 13.47 -16.20
N ARG A 145 -8.10 12.61 -15.38
CA ARG A 145 -6.81 12.89 -14.75
C ARG A 145 -5.72 13.14 -15.79
N ASP A 146 -5.65 12.38 -16.87
CA ASP A 146 -4.65 12.56 -17.92
C ASP A 146 -4.74 13.93 -18.61
N LEU A 147 -5.95 14.48 -18.78
CA LEU A 147 -6.14 15.83 -19.29
C LEU A 147 -5.60 16.91 -18.32
N TYR A 148 -5.84 16.74 -17.01
CA TYR A 148 -5.26 17.59 -15.98
C TYR A 148 -3.73 17.44 -15.90
N ARG A 149 -3.21 16.23 -16.09
CA ARG A 149 -1.75 15.95 -16.13
C ARG A 149 -1.08 16.71 -17.27
N LYS A 150 -1.64 16.67 -18.48
CA LYS A 150 -1.13 17.46 -19.63
C LYS A 150 -1.08 18.96 -19.34
N HIS A 151 -2.06 19.49 -18.61
CA HIS A 151 -2.08 20.89 -18.16
C HIS A 151 -1.06 21.21 -17.05
N ARG A 152 -0.69 20.24 -16.20
CA ARG A 152 0.39 20.44 -15.21
C ARG A 152 1.77 20.41 -15.86
N ARG A 153 2.00 19.48 -16.79
CA ARG A 153 3.28 19.38 -17.53
C ARG A 153 3.60 20.68 -18.28
N THR A 154 2.59 21.34 -18.83
CA THR A 154 2.73 22.64 -19.52
C THR A 154 3.06 23.81 -18.59
N ARG A 155 2.84 23.69 -17.27
CA ARG A 155 3.21 24.72 -16.28
C ARG A 155 4.62 24.52 -15.68
N GLY A 156 5.31 23.43 -15.99
CA GLY A 156 6.72 23.22 -15.65
C GLY A 156 7.07 23.10 -14.16
N MET A 157 6.09 22.93 -13.26
CA MET A 157 6.41 22.73 -11.84
C MET A 157 6.91 21.31 -11.58
N PRO A 158 8.08 21.13 -10.96
CA PRO A 158 8.60 19.81 -10.63
C PRO A 158 7.75 19.10 -9.57
N VAL A 159 7.65 17.78 -9.69
CA VAL A 159 6.90 16.90 -8.78
C VAL A 159 7.85 15.97 -8.06
N VAL A 160 7.73 15.90 -6.74
CA VAL A 160 8.47 14.99 -5.85
C VAL A 160 7.46 14.05 -5.19
N ALA A 161 7.68 12.74 -5.27
CA ALA A 161 6.77 11.75 -4.67
C ALA A 161 7.45 10.97 -3.55
N LEU A 162 6.74 10.81 -2.43
CA LEU A 162 7.16 9.97 -1.31
C LEU A 162 6.78 8.52 -1.60
N VAL A 163 7.74 7.61 -1.57
CA VAL A 163 7.54 6.16 -1.71
C VAL A 163 8.17 5.42 -0.54
N GLY A 164 7.67 4.25 -0.22
CA GLY A 164 8.20 3.48 0.92
C GLY A 164 7.15 2.64 1.61
N TYR A 165 7.61 1.83 2.54
CA TYR A 165 6.78 0.87 3.25
C TYR A 165 5.73 1.57 4.15
N THR A 166 4.61 0.92 4.47
CA THR A 166 3.65 1.43 5.47
C THR A 166 4.35 1.65 6.81
N ASN A 167 3.99 2.72 7.52
CA ASN A 167 4.63 3.12 8.77
C ASN A 167 6.12 3.50 8.64
N ALA A 168 6.68 3.68 7.43
CA ALA A 168 8.02 4.27 7.28
C ALA A 168 8.08 5.75 7.70
N GLY A 169 6.93 6.38 7.95
CA GLY A 169 6.80 7.80 8.29
C GLY A 169 6.70 8.73 7.08
N LYS A 170 6.19 8.24 5.94
CA LYS A 170 5.93 9.06 4.73
C LYS A 170 5.00 10.23 5.04
N SER A 171 3.83 9.98 5.63
CA SER A 171 2.87 11.02 5.99
C SER A 171 3.41 11.97 7.07
N THR A 172 4.21 11.44 8.01
CA THR A 172 4.94 12.28 8.98
C THR A 172 5.92 13.23 8.29
N LEU A 173 6.70 12.71 7.34
CA LEU A 173 7.64 13.51 6.55
C LEU A 173 6.91 14.54 5.68
N PHE A 174 5.82 14.13 5.03
CA PHE A 174 4.95 15.01 4.26
C PHE A 174 4.47 16.19 5.10
N ASN A 175 4.04 15.94 6.34
CA ASN A 175 3.56 16.97 7.25
C ASN A 175 4.66 17.89 7.75
N ALA A 176 5.82 17.32 8.10
CA ALA A 176 7.00 18.08 8.49
C ALA A 176 7.43 19.04 7.37
N LEU A 177 7.48 18.55 6.12
CA LEU A 177 7.83 19.35 4.95
C LEU A 177 6.77 20.40 4.59
N SER A 178 5.49 20.06 4.75
CA SER A 178 4.39 20.95 4.37
C SER A 178 3.89 21.89 5.47
N LYS A 179 4.52 21.84 6.66
CA LYS A 179 4.07 22.55 7.88
C LYS A 179 2.58 22.34 8.15
N ALA A 180 2.07 21.16 7.77
CA ALA A 180 0.66 20.85 7.78
C ALA A 180 0.26 20.11 9.05
N SER A 181 -0.88 20.49 9.62
CA SER A 181 -1.53 19.80 10.73
C SER A 181 -2.42 18.64 10.25
N MET A 182 -1.94 17.77 9.35
CA MET A 182 -2.65 16.50 9.12
C MET A 182 -2.40 15.57 10.31
N VAL A 183 -3.47 14.97 10.81
CA VAL A 183 -3.39 13.98 11.90
C VAL A 183 -2.69 12.75 11.35
N VAL A 184 -1.43 12.55 11.72
CA VAL A 184 -0.73 11.29 11.48
C VAL A 184 -1.16 10.32 12.56
N LYS A 185 -1.86 9.26 12.17
CA LYS A 185 -2.08 8.11 13.04
C LYS A 185 -1.06 7.04 12.71
N GLU A 186 -0.60 6.29 13.70
CA GLU A 186 0.23 5.09 13.52
C GLU A 186 -0.58 3.90 12.98
N ASP A 187 -1.53 4.17 12.08
CA ASP A 187 -2.37 3.16 11.45
C ASP A 187 -1.70 2.66 10.17
N LEU A 188 -1.85 1.36 9.88
CA LEU A 188 -1.47 0.81 8.59
C LEU A 188 -2.34 1.45 7.51
N PHE A 189 -1.73 1.83 6.38
CA PHE A 189 -2.41 2.43 5.24
C PHE A 189 -3.13 3.76 5.54
N SER A 190 -2.53 4.60 6.38
CA SER A 190 -2.99 5.97 6.68
C SER A 190 -3.27 6.83 5.43
N THR A 191 -2.58 6.55 4.32
CA THR A 191 -2.71 7.25 3.05
C THR A 191 -3.06 6.25 1.95
N LEU A 192 -4.28 6.35 1.43
CA LEU A 192 -4.74 5.62 0.24
C LEU A 192 -4.82 6.54 -0.98
N ASP A 193 -5.42 7.72 -0.80
CA ASP A 193 -5.53 8.71 -1.85
C ASP A 193 -4.25 9.57 -1.87
N PRO A 194 -3.63 9.80 -3.04
CA PRO A 194 -2.45 10.63 -3.11
C PRO A 194 -2.78 12.07 -2.71
N VAL A 195 -1.97 12.65 -1.82
CA VAL A 195 -2.15 14.02 -1.34
C VAL A 195 -1.02 14.88 -1.87
N THR A 196 -1.33 15.80 -2.77
CA THR A 196 -0.35 16.74 -3.34
C THR A 196 -0.44 18.11 -2.69
N ARG A 197 0.72 18.68 -2.31
CA ARG A 197 0.83 20.07 -1.83
C ARG A 197 1.94 20.80 -2.55
N ARG A 198 1.81 22.13 -2.65
CA ARG A 198 2.85 23.00 -3.17
C ARG A 198 3.76 23.46 -2.04
N LEU A 199 5.06 23.31 -2.23
CA LEU A 199 6.10 23.79 -1.32
C LEU A 199 7.02 24.77 -2.04
N THR A 200 7.74 25.56 -1.25
CA THR A 200 8.75 26.51 -1.73
C THR A 200 10.06 26.17 -1.04
N LEU A 201 11.10 25.92 -1.82
CA LEU A 201 12.46 25.74 -1.33
C LEU A 201 13.00 27.04 -0.73
N PRO A 202 14.01 26.99 0.16
CA PRO A 202 14.65 28.19 0.70
C PRO A 202 15.15 29.16 -0.39
N GLU A 203 15.57 28.63 -1.53
CA GLU A 203 16.04 29.38 -2.71
C GLU A 203 14.90 30.01 -3.55
N GLY A 204 13.64 29.84 -3.13
CA GLY A 204 12.46 30.42 -3.77
C GLY A 204 11.81 29.56 -4.87
N GLN A 205 12.46 28.48 -5.30
CA GLN A 205 11.90 27.54 -6.27
C GLN A 205 10.68 26.79 -5.71
N GLN A 206 9.58 26.75 -6.47
CA GLN A 206 8.37 26.02 -6.09
C GLN A 206 8.36 24.60 -6.67
N PHE A 207 7.87 23.64 -5.88
CA PHE A 207 7.66 22.26 -6.31
C PHE A 207 6.38 21.68 -5.70
N LEU A 208 5.90 20.58 -6.28
CA LEU A 208 4.80 19.79 -5.74
C LEU A 208 5.37 18.58 -5.01
N ILE A 209 4.92 18.34 -3.79
CA ILE A 209 5.18 17.09 -3.06
C ILE A 209 3.90 16.26 -3.00
N THR A 210 4.00 14.97 -3.23
CA THR A 210 2.87 14.04 -3.15
C THR A 210 3.17 12.91 -2.17
N ASP A 211 2.31 12.74 -1.15
CA ASP A 211 2.29 11.52 -0.33
C ASP A 211 1.54 10.43 -1.07
N THR A 212 2.10 9.21 -1.08
CA THR A 212 1.52 8.08 -1.82
C THR A 212 1.23 6.89 -0.92
N VAL A 213 0.52 5.90 -1.46
CA VAL A 213 0.17 4.68 -0.75
C VAL A 213 1.42 3.96 -0.26
N GLY A 214 1.41 3.55 1.01
CA GLY A 214 2.49 2.75 1.56
C GLY A 214 2.49 1.31 1.06
N PHE A 215 3.67 0.82 0.69
CA PHE A 215 3.83 -0.58 0.31
C PHE A 215 3.81 -1.51 1.52
N ILE A 216 3.36 -2.76 1.31
CA ILE A 216 3.52 -3.85 2.28
C ILE A 216 4.17 -5.06 1.61
N HIS A 217 4.75 -5.92 2.42
CA HIS A 217 5.28 -7.22 2.01
C HIS A 217 4.11 -8.10 1.60
N LYS A 218 4.27 -8.84 0.50
CA LYS A 218 3.20 -9.66 -0.09
C LYS A 218 1.93 -8.84 -0.32
N LEU A 219 2.04 -7.69 -1.01
CA LEU A 219 0.83 -7.04 -1.53
C LEU A 219 0.08 -8.07 -2.41
N PRO A 220 -1.18 -8.39 -2.10
CA PRO A 220 -1.97 -9.27 -2.94
C PRO A 220 -2.02 -8.71 -4.37
N THR A 221 -1.86 -9.56 -5.38
CA THR A 221 -1.87 -9.14 -6.80
C THR A 221 -3.15 -8.40 -7.18
N LEU A 222 -4.25 -8.79 -6.55
CA LEU A 222 -5.54 -8.14 -6.70
C LEU A 222 -5.51 -6.66 -6.29
N LEU A 223 -4.78 -6.35 -5.23
CA LEU A 223 -4.64 -5.00 -4.71
C LEU A 223 -3.69 -4.16 -5.56
N ILE A 224 -2.65 -4.76 -6.16
CA ILE A 224 -1.76 -4.04 -7.08
C ILE A 224 -2.56 -3.45 -8.25
N ALA A 225 -3.47 -4.22 -8.86
CA ALA A 225 -4.31 -3.74 -9.96
C ALA A 225 -5.24 -2.59 -9.55
N ALA A 226 -5.78 -2.62 -8.32
CA ALA A 226 -6.61 -1.55 -7.79
C ALA A 226 -5.79 -0.27 -7.52
N PHE A 227 -4.53 -0.40 -7.12
CA PHE A 227 -3.63 0.72 -6.86
C PHE A 227 -2.82 1.19 -8.07
N GLN A 228 -2.92 0.52 -9.22
CA GLN A 228 -2.17 0.93 -10.41
C GLN A 228 -2.45 2.39 -10.78
N ALA A 229 -3.70 2.81 -10.77
CA ALA A 229 -4.05 4.20 -11.10
C ALA A 229 -3.52 5.22 -10.08
N THR A 230 -3.42 4.86 -8.79
CA THR A 230 -2.78 5.72 -7.78
C THR A 230 -1.25 5.70 -7.86
N LEU A 231 -0.67 4.56 -8.25
CA LEU A 231 0.78 4.38 -8.42
C LEU A 231 1.28 4.99 -9.73
N GLU A 232 0.42 5.12 -10.75
CA GLU A 232 0.72 5.89 -11.97
C GLU A 232 1.08 7.35 -11.65
N GLU A 233 0.63 7.92 -10.55
CA GLU A 233 1.08 9.28 -10.18
C GLU A 233 2.58 9.33 -9.87
N LEU A 234 3.20 8.21 -9.50
CA LEU A 234 4.66 8.09 -9.39
C LEU A 234 5.36 8.24 -10.74
N SER A 235 4.71 7.88 -11.86
CA SER A 235 5.28 8.07 -13.20
C SER A 235 5.39 9.54 -13.61
N GLU A 236 4.73 10.45 -12.90
CA GLU A 236 4.88 11.90 -13.12
C GLU A 236 5.99 12.53 -12.26
N ALA A 237 6.42 11.86 -11.20
CA ALA A 237 7.42 12.41 -10.29
C ALA A 237 8.77 12.65 -11.00
N ASN A 238 9.31 13.86 -10.90
CA ASN A 238 10.67 14.17 -11.31
C ASN A 238 11.70 13.57 -10.35
N LEU A 239 11.32 13.33 -9.09
CA LEU A 239 12.16 12.74 -8.05
C LEU A 239 11.34 11.84 -7.13
N LEU A 240 11.86 10.66 -6.82
CA LEU A 240 11.29 9.77 -5.81
C LEU A 240 12.07 9.90 -4.49
N LEU A 241 11.37 10.18 -3.39
CA LEU A 241 11.94 10.10 -2.04
C LEU A 241 11.55 8.76 -1.44
N HIS A 242 12.51 7.85 -1.35
CA HIS A 242 12.29 6.53 -0.78
C HIS A 242 12.51 6.57 0.73
N VAL A 243 11.41 6.67 1.48
CA VAL A 243 11.42 6.74 2.94
C VAL A 243 11.52 5.34 3.53
N VAL A 244 12.55 5.14 4.37
CA VAL A 244 12.88 3.87 4.99
C VAL A 244 12.94 4.05 6.50
N ASP A 245 12.25 3.19 7.24
CA ASP A 245 12.40 3.09 8.70
C ASP A 245 13.70 2.34 9.02
N ILE A 246 14.74 3.06 9.46
CA ILE A 246 16.06 2.47 9.71
C ILE A 246 16.09 1.58 10.96
N ILE A 247 15.14 1.78 11.89
CA ILE A 247 15.06 1.07 13.17
C ILE A 247 14.43 -0.30 12.97
N HIS A 248 13.65 -0.45 11.90
CA HIS A 248 12.95 -1.69 11.62
C HIS A 248 13.94 -2.83 11.30
N LYS A 249 13.84 -3.95 12.03
CA LYS A 249 14.75 -5.12 11.87
C LYS A 249 14.83 -5.65 10.43
N ASN A 250 13.76 -5.48 9.67
CA ASN A 250 13.66 -5.91 8.27
C ASN A 250 13.78 -4.75 7.27
N ALA A 251 14.39 -3.62 7.63
CA ALA A 251 14.50 -2.44 6.75
C ALA A 251 15.12 -2.78 5.38
N SER A 252 16.21 -3.55 5.37
CA SER A 252 16.87 -4.01 4.14
C SER A 252 15.92 -4.79 3.23
N TYR A 253 15.14 -5.70 3.80
CA TYR A 253 14.15 -6.48 3.09
C TYR A 253 13.00 -5.61 2.55
N GLN A 254 12.53 -4.64 3.34
CA GLN A 254 11.51 -3.69 2.89
C GLN A 254 11.99 -2.88 1.69
N CYS A 255 13.24 -2.42 1.70
CA CYS A 255 13.85 -1.72 0.55
C CYS A 255 13.82 -2.58 -0.71
N LEU A 256 14.18 -3.86 -0.61
CA LEU A 256 14.15 -4.79 -1.75
C LEU A 256 12.72 -5.00 -2.29
N VAL A 257 11.73 -5.07 -1.40
CA VAL A 257 10.32 -5.17 -1.81
C VAL A 257 9.88 -3.91 -2.56
N VAL A 258 10.21 -2.72 -2.06
CA VAL A 258 9.89 -1.45 -2.73
C VAL A 258 10.59 -1.38 -4.10
N GLU A 259 11.87 -1.76 -4.17
CA GLU A 259 12.62 -1.80 -5.42
C GLU A 259 11.95 -2.69 -6.47
N LYS A 260 11.54 -3.91 -6.07
CA LYS A 260 10.85 -4.83 -6.96
C LYS A 260 9.54 -4.24 -7.49
N ILE A 261 8.76 -3.59 -6.62
CA ILE A 261 7.49 -2.96 -7.03
C ILE A 261 7.76 -1.80 -7.99
N LEU A 262 8.77 -0.97 -7.73
CA LEU A 262 9.15 0.11 -8.65
C LEU A 262 9.61 -0.42 -10.02
N GLN A 263 10.31 -1.56 -10.06
CA GLN A 263 10.66 -2.27 -11.30
C GLN A 263 9.42 -2.77 -12.04
N GLU A 264 8.47 -3.41 -11.36
CA GLU A 264 7.21 -3.86 -11.95
C GLU A 264 6.36 -2.71 -12.53
N LEU A 265 6.53 -1.49 -12.00
CA LEU A 265 5.88 -0.27 -12.47
C LEU A 265 6.69 0.47 -13.56
N ASN A 266 7.84 -0.04 -13.99
CA ASN A 266 8.77 0.63 -14.92
C ASN A 266 9.26 2.01 -14.42
N LEU A 267 9.52 2.14 -13.12
CA LEU A 267 9.98 3.38 -12.48
C LEU A 267 11.45 3.34 -12.05
N SER A 268 12.21 2.33 -12.48
CA SER A 268 13.61 2.13 -12.09
C SER A 268 14.56 3.24 -12.55
N ASP A 269 14.26 3.88 -13.68
CA ASP A 269 15.12 4.92 -14.26
C ASP A 269 14.93 6.29 -13.61
N LYS A 270 13.98 6.42 -12.67
CA LYS A 270 13.71 7.69 -12.01
C LYS A 270 14.78 8.04 -10.99
N PRO A 271 15.22 9.31 -10.91
CA PRO A 271 16.15 9.71 -9.87
C PRO A 271 15.48 9.52 -8.52
N ARG A 272 16.29 9.07 -7.56
CA ARG A 272 15.83 8.67 -6.24
C ARG A 272 16.80 9.11 -5.16
N VAL A 273 16.22 9.60 -4.07
CA VAL A 273 16.90 9.87 -2.81
C VAL A 273 16.33 8.93 -1.75
N THR A 274 17.20 8.16 -1.10
CA THR A 274 16.84 7.31 0.03
C THR A 274 16.86 8.14 1.31
N VAL A 275 15.74 8.15 2.03
CA VAL A 275 15.53 8.93 3.23
C VAL A 275 15.39 7.97 4.41
N PHE A 276 16.45 7.81 5.20
CA PHE A 276 16.42 7.01 6.41
C PHE A 276 15.80 7.82 7.54
N ASN A 277 14.60 7.39 7.95
CA ASN A 277 13.75 8.07 8.91
C ASN A 277 13.73 7.33 10.26
N LYS A 278 13.22 8.01 11.30
CA LYS A 278 13.07 7.56 12.69
C LYS A 278 14.38 7.42 13.47
N LEU A 279 15.41 8.18 13.11
CA LEU A 279 16.70 8.13 13.81
C LEU A 279 16.64 8.64 15.26
N ASP A 280 15.60 9.36 15.63
CA ASP A 280 15.31 9.76 17.02
C ASP A 280 15.15 8.58 17.98
N LEU A 281 14.89 7.37 17.48
CA LEU A 281 14.82 6.16 18.30
C LEU A 281 16.17 5.47 18.51
N ALA A 282 17.18 5.80 17.70
CA ALA A 282 18.54 5.25 17.81
C ALA A 282 19.55 6.25 18.39
N VAL A 283 19.25 7.54 18.32
CA VAL A 283 20.20 8.63 18.59
C VAL A 283 19.62 9.57 19.64
N GLY A 284 20.45 10.01 20.60
CA GLY A 284 20.00 10.82 21.73
C GLY A 284 19.82 12.32 21.44
N SER A 285 20.42 12.83 20.36
CA SER A 285 20.42 14.26 20.03
C SER A 285 20.58 14.52 18.52
N GLU A 286 20.16 15.71 18.06
CA GLU A 286 20.34 16.15 16.67
C GLU A 286 21.83 16.31 16.29
N GLU A 287 22.69 16.73 17.23
CA GLU A 287 24.13 16.86 16.97
C GLU A 287 24.80 15.52 16.65
N GLU A 288 24.34 14.43 17.26
CA GLU A 288 24.85 13.09 17.02
C GLU A 288 24.38 12.57 15.63
N LEU A 289 23.19 12.98 15.17
CA LEU A 289 22.73 12.75 13.81
C LEU A 289 23.64 13.45 12.79
N GLU A 290 23.98 14.72 13.02
CA GLU A 290 24.87 15.47 12.12
C GLU A 290 26.25 14.81 12.02
N ARG A 291 26.80 14.34 13.15
CA ARG A 291 28.06 13.57 13.18
C ARG A 291 27.94 12.29 12.36
N LEU A 292 26.85 11.52 12.47
CA LEU A 292 26.63 10.32 11.67
C LEU A 292 26.56 10.60 10.16
N THR A 293 26.03 11.76 9.76
CA THR A 293 26.04 12.16 8.35
C THR A 293 27.41 12.59 7.82
N THR A 294 28.36 12.86 8.71
CA THR A 294 29.72 13.33 8.39
C THR A 294 30.73 12.18 8.34
N ILE A 295 30.38 11.01 8.88
CA ILE A 295 31.26 9.83 8.89
C ILE A 295 31.16 9.08 7.54
N PRO A 296 32.28 8.85 6.82
CA PRO A 296 32.30 8.15 5.50
C PRO A 296 31.93 6.66 5.53
N PHE A 297 31.44 6.12 6.65
CA PHE A 297 31.33 4.67 6.88
C PHE A 297 30.25 3.98 6.03
N LEU A 298 29.32 4.73 5.42
CA LEU A 298 28.30 4.18 4.53
C LEU A 298 28.80 3.93 3.09
N GLU A 299 30.04 4.28 2.76
CA GLU A 299 30.59 4.12 1.41
C GLU A 299 30.97 2.66 1.03
N GLY A 300 31.07 1.76 2.02
CA GLY A 300 31.78 0.48 1.83
C GLY A 300 30.93 -0.77 1.58
N GLN A 301 29.64 -0.83 1.96
CA GLN A 301 28.94 -2.13 2.04
C GLN A 301 27.55 -2.23 1.40
N SER A 302 27.10 -1.26 0.63
CA SER A 302 25.94 -1.42 -0.24
C SER A 302 26.11 -0.46 -1.40
N GLY A 303 25.77 -0.83 -2.63
CA GLY A 303 25.90 0.01 -3.83
C GLY A 303 25.05 1.30 -3.84
N LEU A 304 24.71 1.84 -2.67
CA LEU A 304 24.08 3.12 -2.43
C LEU A 304 25.18 4.20 -2.42
N SER A 305 25.32 4.92 -3.53
CA SER A 305 26.20 6.09 -3.60
C SER A 305 25.83 7.08 -2.48
N SER A 306 26.83 7.51 -1.71
CA SER A 306 26.70 8.44 -0.57
C SER A 306 26.00 9.77 -0.92
N LYS A 307 25.92 10.12 -2.20
CA LYS A 307 25.25 11.33 -2.70
C LYS A 307 23.72 11.29 -2.63
N ASN A 308 23.10 10.11 -2.51
CA ASN A 308 21.64 9.96 -2.63
C ASN A 308 20.95 9.54 -1.33
N THR A 309 21.60 9.73 -0.18
CA THR A 309 21.08 9.27 1.11
C THR A 309 20.98 10.42 2.09
N VAL A 310 19.82 10.54 2.77
CA VAL A 310 19.60 11.55 3.81
C VAL A 310 19.11 10.86 5.09
N LEU A 311 19.69 11.26 6.21
CA LEU A 311 19.32 10.81 7.56
C LEU A 311 18.40 11.85 8.19
N ILE A 312 17.21 11.44 8.65
CA ILE A 312 16.23 12.35 9.24
C ILE A 312 15.50 11.75 10.44
N SER A 313 14.88 12.62 11.23
CA SER A 313 13.70 12.27 12.05
C SER A 313 12.55 13.18 11.64
N ALA A 314 11.57 12.63 10.91
CA ALA A 314 10.38 13.37 10.53
C ALA A 314 9.55 13.81 11.75
N ALA A 315 9.55 13.03 12.84
CA ALA A 315 8.79 13.34 14.05
C ALA A 315 9.39 14.52 14.83
N LYS A 316 10.73 14.61 14.87
CA LYS A 316 11.45 15.72 15.54
C LYS A 316 11.82 16.86 14.59
N SER A 317 11.53 16.71 13.30
CA SER A 317 11.95 17.62 12.23
C SER A 317 13.47 17.76 12.07
N TRP A 318 14.24 16.76 12.51
CA TRP A 318 15.71 16.74 12.37
C TRP A 318 16.12 16.37 10.95
N GLY A 319 17.15 17.05 10.42
CA GLY A 319 17.70 16.78 9.09
C GLY A 319 16.82 17.20 7.91
N ILE A 320 15.69 17.88 8.16
CA ILE A 320 14.76 18.32 7.10
C ILE A 320 15.39 19.38 6.18
N ASN A 321 16.21 20.29 6.73
CA ASN A 321 16.88 21.32 5.92
C ASN A 321 17.84 20.68 4.90
N LYS A 322 18.64 19.70 5.33
CA LYS A 322 19.52 18.93 4.45
C LYS A 322 18.74 18.17 3.38
N LEU A 323 17.57 17.63 3.72
CA LEU A 323 16.69 16.99 2.74
C LEU A 323 16.20 18.00 1.69
N LEU A 324 15.79 19.21 2.10
CA LEU A 324 15.35 20.26 1.19
C LEU A 324 16.47 20.74 0.26
N GLU A 325 17.70 20.86 0.76
CA GLU A 325 18.89 21.18 -0.05
C GLU A 325 19.13 20.11 -1.13
N VAL A 326 19.12 18.83 -0.75
CA VAL A 326 19.30 17.71 -1.69
C VAL A 326 18.19 17.71 -2.75
N ILE A 327 16.93 17.95 -2.35
CA ILE A 327 15.82 18.11 -3.31
C ILE A 327 16.10 19.28 -4.25
N GLY A 328 16.54 20.43 -3.74
CA GLY A 328 16.89 21.61 -4.55
C GLY A 328 17.94 21.32 -5.61
N CYS A 329 19.03 20.63 -5.26
CA CYS A 329 20.06 20.21 -6.21
C CYS A 329 19.48 19.36 -7.35
N TYR A 330 18.68 18.34 -7.00
CA TYR A 330 18.06 17.44 -7.99
C TYR A 330 17.07 18.15 -8.91
N LEU A 331 16.27 19.06 -8.36
CA LEU A 331 15.28 19.80 -9.13
C LEU A 331 15.94 20.83 -10.05
N SER A 332 17.06 21.41 -9.63
CA SER A 332 17.87 22.32 -10.44
C SER A 332 18.49 21.60 -11.63
N ASP A 333 19.11 20.44 -11.41
CA ASP A 333 19.67 19.61 -12.48
C ASP A 333 18.61 19.11 -13.47
N SER A 334 17.42 18.74 -12.96
CA SER A 334 16.30 18.31 -13.80
C SER A 334 15.74 19.43 -14.68
N LEU A 335 15.70 20.66 -14.19
CA LEU A 335 15.26 21.82 -14.98
C LEU A 335 16.24 22.12 -16.12
N VAL A 336 17.55 22.02 -15.88
CA VAL A 336 18.57 22.22 -16.92
C VAL A 336 18.43 21.17 -18.03
N HIS A 337 18.19 19.90 -17.67
CA HIS A 337 17.95 18.83 -18.64
C HIS A 337 16.66 19.02 -19.44
N ASN A 338 15.58 19.47 -18.79
CA ASN A 338 14.29 19.72 -19.46
C ASN A 338 14.34 20.93 -20.41
N MET A 339 15.08 22.00 -20.07
CA MET A 339 15.26 23.14 -20.97
C MET A 339 16.07 22.78 -22.22
N MET A 340 17.04 21.87 -22.11
CA MET A 340 17.79 21.37 -23.28
C MET A 340 16.95 20.43 -24.17
N ALA A 341 16.03 19.67 -23.59
CA ALA A 341 15.14 18.77 -24.34
C ALA A 341 14.01 19.49 -25.09
N GLN A 342 13.59 20.69 -24.65
CA GLN A 342 12.56 21.50 -25.35
C GLN A 342 13.11 22.34 -26.52
N ASN A 343 14.45 22.44 -26.66
CA ASN A 343 15.13 23.18 -27.74
C ASN A 343 15.59 22.27 -28.90
N LYS A 344 15.14 21.01 -28.94
CA LYS A 344 15.24 20.08 -30.07
C LYS A 344 13.84 19.71 -30.53
#